data_AF-A0A564ZGX0-F1
#
_entry.id   AF-A0A564ZGX0-F1
#
_cell.length_a   1.000
_cell.length_b   1.000
_cell.length_c   1.000
_cell.angle_alpha   90.00
_cell.angle_beta   90.00
_cell.angle_gamma   90.00
#
_symmetry.space_group_name_H-M   'P 1'
#
loop_
_entity.id
_entity.type
_entity.pdbx_description
1 polymer ?
#
loop_
_entity_poly.entity_id
_entity_poly.type
_entity_poly.pdbx_seq_one_letter_code
_entity_poly.pdbx_strand_id
1 'polypeptide(L)'
;MIVVLFFVVSLLNLFVSPAWGAKPVSKPFYDENGQIIREEVDSAGSGRIDTWVTYQDGLPILQAVDTNKDGKPDAWYHLLPDRQVKSAEKDSDGDGKPDIWITYAQGIPIKADQDLNADGRADRFIFYEKGKAVRAEESLKRDGKVTLRSFYDAAGVLVQDEEDRKGVGRPTLFSYYQEGKLSRREEDTKGSGRIDRWSYYDKSERLIRREADRGGSGRPDVWAYYENGQIIRQEEDALGQGRPNVAYFFQAGVLFRREEDTQGAGRLDVIEWYENGKPVKRQQDTRRQGKMDVVTYFREGALQRQEVDTKYEGRYDLMRFFEKERLAREEYDTNGDGRSDVWVAYNEKGEKVLQEEDTDYIGRAQVRFRFAGGKVVGKELVRDERPNGPPRLLMPKIP
;
A
#
# COMPACT_ATOMS: atom_id res chain seq x y z
N MET A 1 2.87 6.09 19.00
CA MET A 1 2.74 5.12 20.11
C MET A 1 1.58 5.61 20.97
N ILE A 2 0.36 5.10 20.74
CA ILE A 2 -0.81 5.51 21.51
C ILE A 2 -0.65 4.90 22.90
N VAL A 3 -0.34 5.73 23.90
CA VAL A 3 -0.29 5.30 25.29
C VAL A 3 -1.74 5.10 25.72
N VAL A 4 -2.17 3.84 25.77
CA VAL A 4 -3.38 3.45 26.50
C VAL A 4 -3.00 3.53 27.97
N LEU A 5 -3.33 4.64 28.62
CA LEU A 5 -3.15 4.75 30.07
C LEU A 5 -4.11 3.76 30.75
N PHE A 6 -3.56 2.68 31.27
CA PHE A 6 -4.27 1.81 32.21
C PHE A 6 -4.38 2.52 33.55
N PHE A 7 -5.46 3.27 33.76
CA PHE A 7 -5.84 3.68 35.11
C PHE A 7 -6.57 2.52 35.79
N VAL A 8 -5.80 1.64 36.43
CA VAL A 8 -6.37 0.70 37.40
C VAL A 8 -6.31 1.37 38.76
N VAL A 9 -7.40 2.03 39.15
CA VAL A 9 -7.63 2.34 40.57
C VAL A 9 -8.08 1.03 41.21
N SER A 10 -7.14 0.29 41.79
CA SER A 10 -7.49 -0.85 42.62
C SER A 10 -8.08 -0.31 43.92
N LEU A 11 -9.40 -0.50 44.11
CA LEU A 11 -10.17 -0.13 45.30
C LEU A 11 -9.56 -0.61 46.62
N LEU A 12 -8.67 -1.62 46.59
CA LEU A 12 -8.08 -2.21 47.79
C LEU A 12 -7.11 -1.32 48.57
N ASN A 13 -6.65 -0.19 48.01
CA ASN A 13 -5.68 0.70 48.67
C ASN A 13 -6.23 2.08 49.06
N LEU A 14 -7.55 2.30 49.01
CA LEU A 14 -8.16 3.57 49.43
C LEU A 14 -8.23 3.74 50.97
N PHE A 15 -7.80 2.72 51.72
CA PHE A 15 -7.55 2.82 53.17
C PHE A 15 -6.08 2.46 53.43
N VAL A 16 -5.31 3.52 53.69
CA VAL A 16 -3.93 3.60 54.19
C VAL A 16 -3.23 2.25 54.40
N SER A 17 -2.39 1.86 53.44
CA SER A 17 -1.26 0.97 53.77
C SER A 17 -0.16 1.82 54.40
N PRO A 18 0.21 1.61 55.67
CA PRO A 18 1.24 2.42 56.31
C PRO A 18 2.60 2.15 55.65
N ALA A 19 3.20 3.17 55.05
CA ALA A 19 4.63 3.16 54.81
C ALA A 19 5.33 3.21 56.18
N TRP A 20 6.40 2.42 56.33
CA TRP A 20 7.14 2.25 57.58
C TRP A 20 7.39 3.57 58.34
N GLY A 21 6.85 3.68 59.56
CA GLY A 21 7.41 4.52 60.63
C GLY A 21 6.46 5.46 61.36
N ALA A 22 5.41 6.00 60.71
CA ALA A 22 4.51 6.96 61.34
C ALA A 22 3.03 6.54 61.21
N LYS A 23 2.23 6.78 62.25
CA LYS A 23 0.78 6.53 62.19
C LYS A 23 0.13 7.62 61.36
N PRO A 24 -0.82 7.31 60.46
CA PRO A 24 -1.61 8.32 59.78
C PRO A 24 -2.29 9.21 60.83
N VAL A 25 -2.27 10.51 60.60
CA VAL A 25 -2.90 11.50 61.47
C VAL A 25 -4.11 12.05 60.74
N SER A 26 -5.30 11.95 61.33
CA SER A 26 -6.49 12.60 60.80
C SER A 26 -7.07 13.63 61.76
N LYS A 27 -7.68 14.67 61.19
CA LYS A 27 -8.34 15.76 61.89
C LYS A 27 -9.77 15.92 61.34
N PRO A 28 -10.80 15.43 62.07
CA PRO A 28 -12.19 15.60 61.67
C PRO A 28 -12.72 17.00 62.04
N PHE A 29 -13.66 17.48 61.23
CA PHE A 29 -14.37 18.74 61.40
C PHE A 29 -15.87 18.45 61.39
N TYR A 30 -16.60 19.09 62.30
CA TYR A 30 -18.02 18.84 62.57
C TYR A 30 -18.87 20.09 62.33
N ASP A 31 -20.14 19.91 62.00
CA ASP A 31 -21.14 20.98 61.98
C ASP A 31 -21.69 21.30 63.38
N GLU A 32 -22.66 22.23 63.45
CA GLU A 32 -23.32 22.65 64.71
C GLU A 32 -24.08 21.52 65.40
N ASN A 33 -24.46 20.47 64.66
CA ASN A 33 -25.17 19.29 65.17
C ASN A 33 -24.21 18.16 65.57
N GLY A 34 -22.89 18.36 65.43
CA GLY A 34 -21.87 17.35 65.72
C GLY A 34 -21.72 16.27 64.64
N GLN A 35 -22.28 16.47 63.44
CA GLN A 35 -22.06 15.58 62.31
C GLN A 35 -20.76 15.94 61.60
N ILE A 36 -19.98 14.93 61.21
CA ILE A 36 -18.74 15.16 60.45
C ILE A 36 -19.08 15.73 59.07
N ILE A 37 -18.40 16.80 58.70
CA ILE A 37 -18.53 17.46 57.40
C ILE A 37 -17.25 17.38 56.57
N ARG A 38 -16.10 17.24 57.24
CA ARG A 38 -14.79 17.14 56.58
C ARG A 38 -13.80 16.40 57.45
N GLU A 39 -12.85 15.70 56.83
CA GLU A 39 -11.70 15.10 57.47
C GLU A 39 -10.43 15.45 56.68
N GLU A 40 -9.39 15.88 57.38
CA GLU A 40 -8.05 16.11 56.82
C GLU A 40 -7.13 14.98 57.25
N VAL A 41 -6.42 14.35 56.33
CA VAL A 41 -5.57 13.18 56.57
C VAL A 41 -4.15 13.44 56.07
N ASP A 42 -3.17 13.25 56.94
CA ASP A 42 -1.76 13.11 56.62
C ASP A 42 -1.44 11.62 56.59
N SER A 43 -1.54 11.04 55.39
CA SER A 43 -1.47 9.58 55.20
C SER A 43 -0.08 9.03 55.51
N ALA A 44 0.96 9.86 55.39
CA ALA A 44 2.35 9.50 55.64
C ALA A 44 2.88 9.90 57.03
N GLY A 45 2.11 10.64 57.83
CA GLY A 45 2.57 11.19 59.12
C GLY A 45 3.70 12.22 58.96
N SER A 46 3.74 12.90 57.82
CA SER A 46 4.78 13.85 57.42
C SER A 46 4.60 15.26 57.99
N GLY A 47 3.45 15.54 58.60
CA GLY A 47 3.00 16.87 59.00
C GLY A 47 2.32 17.65 57.87
N ARG A 48 2.17 17.07 56.68
CA ARG A 48 1.45 17.67 55.55
C ARG A 48 0.20 16.87 55.25
N ILE A 49 -0.93 17.55 55.18
CA ILE A 49 -2.18 16.93 54.74
C ILE A 49 -2.05 16.60 53.26
N ASP A 50 -2.35 15.36 52.89
CA ASP A 50 -2.33 14.87 51.50
C ASP A 50 -3.70 14.40 51.03
N THR A 51 -4.67 14.29 51.94
CA THR A 51 -6.00 13.78 51.63
C THR A 51 -7.06 14.57 52.41
N TRP A 52 -8.15 14.91 51.73
CA TRP A 52 -9.31 15.59 52.28
C TRP A 52 -10.56 14.80 51.95
N VAL A 53 -11.39 14.48 52.94
CA VAL A 53 -12.67 13.79 52.75
C VAL A 53 -13.80 14.72 53.13
N THR A 54 -14.80 14.88 52.27
CA THR A 54 -16.00 15.66 52.53
C THR A 54 -17.18 14.72 52.76
N TYR A 55 -17.98 15.03 53.77
CA TYR A 55 -19.12 14.23 54.20
C TYR A 55 -20.43 15.00 54.01
N GLN A 56 -21.50 14.28 53.70
CA GLN A 56 -22.88 14.77 53.68
C GLN A 56 -23.77 13.73 54.36
N ASP A 57 -24.59 14.14 55.32
CA ASP A 57 -25.44 13.26 56.13
C ASP A 57 -24.66 12.09 56.78
N GLY A 58 -23.42 12.37 57.20
CA GLY A 58 -22.50 11.39 57.79
C GLY A 58 -21.88 10.38 56.80
N LEU A 59 -22.19 10.49 55.51
CA LEU A 59 -21.64 9.64 54.45
C LEU A 59 -20.53 10.39 53.68
N PRO A 60 -19.38 9.76 53.40
CA PRO A 60 -18.35 10.39 52.59
C PRO A 60 -18.83 10.49 51.13
N ILE A 61 -18.79 11.69 50.57
CA ILE A 61 -19.26 11.97 49.20
C ILE A 61 -18.14 12.38 48.24
N LEU A 62 -17.02 12.89 48.76
CA LEU A 62 -15.89 13.34 47.96
C LEU A 62 -14.59 13.08 48.73
N GLN A 63 -13.58 12.57 48.04
CA GLN A 63 -12.21 12.48 48.52
C GLN A 63 -11.29 13.22 47.56
N ALA A 64 -10.60 14.26 48.01
CA ALA A 64 -9.56 14.96 47.28
C ALA A 64 -8.18 14.49 47.76
N VAL A 65 -7.24 14.25 46.85
CA VAL A 65 -5.92 13.70 47.12
C VAL A 65 -4.86 14.54 46.39
N ASP A 66 -3.80 14.87 47.08
CA ASP A 66 -2.57 15.46 46.54
C ASP A 66 -1.59 14.31 46.22
N THR A 67 -1.63 13.80 44.99
CA THR A 67 -0.79 12.65 44.61
C THR A 67 0.66 13.03 44.33
N ASN A 68 0.93 14.28 43.94
CA ASN A 68 2.27 14.79 43.64
C ASN A 68 2.98 15.42 44.85
N LYS A 69 2.27 15.66 45.96
CA LYS A 69 2.71 16.24 47.24
C LYS A 69 3.14 17.70 47.17
N ASP A 70 2.54 18.48 46.28
CA ASP A 70 2.82 19.92 46.14
C ASP A 70 2.02 20.81 47.10
N GLY A 71 1.10 20.22 47.87
CA GLY A 71 0.21 20.89 48.83
C GLY A 71 -1.16 21.25 48.28
N LYS A 72 -1.46 20.89 47.03
CA LYS A 72 -2.78 21.04 46.41
C LYS A 72 -3.30 19.69 45.95
N PRO A 73 -4.60 19.38 46.14
CA PRO A 73 -5.18 18.19 45.54
C PRO A 73 -5.06 18.22 44.01
N ASP A 74 -4.70 17.09 43.42
CA ASP A 74 -4.62 16.87 41.97
C ASP A 74 -5.55 15.72 41.51
N ALA A 75 -6.23 15.05 42.44
CA ALA A 75 -7.21 14.01 42.16
C ALA A 75 -8.43 14.15 43.08
N TRP A 76 -9.62 13.95 42.53
CA TRP A 76 -10.89 14.02 43.24
C TRP A 76 -11.72 12.77 42.94
N TYR A 77 -12.27 12.12 43.96
CA TYR A 77 -13.08 10.91 43.85
C TYR A 77 -14.45 11.15 44.45
N HIS A 78 -15.50 11.11 43.63
CA HIS A 78 -16.89 11.22 44.07
C HIS A 78 -17.42 9.84 44.43
N LEU A 79 -18.00 9.72 45.61
CA LEU A 79 -18.35 8.44 46.23
C LEU A 79 -19.88 8.24 46.26
N LEU A 80 -20.29 6.99 46.08
CA LEU A 80 -21.64 6.53 46.37
C LEU A 80 -21.81 6.29 47.89
N PRO A 81 -23.06 6.22 48.40
CA PRO A 81 -23.32 5.89 49.81
C PRO A 81 -22.67 4.58 50.30
N ASP A 82 -22.46 3.62 49.42
CA ASP A 82 -21.77 2.36 49.69
C ASP A 82 -20.24 2.44 49.60
N ARG A 83 -19.70 3.67 49.50
CA ARG A 83 -18.28 4.04 49.38
C ARG A 83 -17.60 3.60 48.08
N GLN A 84 -18.35 3.14 47.09
CA GLN A 84 -17.79 2.91 45.76
C GLN A 84 -17.55 4.24 45.05
N VAL A 85 -16.47 4.31 44.28
CA VAL A 85 -16.20 5.47 43.41
C VAL A 85 -17.25 5.50 42.30
N LYS A 86 -17.95 6.62 42.17
CA LYS A 86 -18.89 6.92 41.09
C LYS A 86 -18.16 7.57 39.92
N SER A 87 -17.34 8.56 40.21
CA SER A 87 -16.54 9.29 39.24
C SER A 87 -15.25 9.78 39.87
N ALA A 88 -14.23 10.01 39.05
CA ALA A 88 -12.99 10.63 39.47
C ALA A 88 -12.61 11.76 38.51
N GLU A 89 -11.91 12.76 39.02
CA GLU A 89 -11.36 13.87 38.28
C GLU A 89 -9.87 13.94 38.59
N LYS A 90 -9.04 14.28 37.61
CA LYS A 90 -7.61 14.43 37.80
C LYS A 90 -7.11 15.64 37.04
N ASP A 91 -6.30 16.45 37.73
CA ASP A 91 -5.44 17.48 37.17
C ASP A 91 -4.06 16.85 36.95
N SER A 92 -3.75 16.57 35.70
CA SER A 92 -2.58 15.81 35.27
C SER A 92 -1.40 16.71 34.88
N ASP A 93 -1.64 18.00 34.63
CA ASP A 93 -0.62 18.99 34.28
C ASP A 93 -0.35 20.04 35.39
N GLY A 94 -1.16 20.04 36.45
CA GLY A 94 -1.00 20.85 37.65
C GLY A 94 -1.45 22.30 37.50
N ASP A 95 -2.29 22.62 36.51
CA ASP A 95 -2.78 23.98 36.28
C ASP A 95 -3.91 24.40 37.25
N GLY A 96 -4.38 23.47 38.08
CA GLY A 96 -5.46 23.64 39.04
C GLY A 96 -6.85 23.32 38.49
N LYS A 97 -6.95 22.86 37.25
CA LYS A 97 -8.19 22.41 36.61
C LYS A 97 -8.04 20.95 36.21
N PRO A 98 -9.01 20.09 36.55
CA PRO A 98 -9.00 18.72 36.03
C PRO A 98 -9.03 18.71 34.50
N ASP A 99 -8.21 17.87 33.89
CA ASP A 99 -8.15 17.57 32.46
C ASP A 99 -8.53 16.11 32.16
N ILE A 100 -8.77 15.29 33.19
CA ILE A 100 -9.24 13.91 33.06
C ILE A 100 -10.45 13.68 33.95
N TRP A 101 -11.53 13.14 33.37
CA TRP A 101 -12.74 12.73 34.08
C TRP A 101 -13.03 11.25 33.83
N ILE A 102 -13.22 10.46 34.88
CA ILE A 102 -13.47 9.02 34.78
C ILE A 102 -14.83 8.71 35.41
N THR A 103 -15.65 7.91 34.72
CA THR A 103 -16.92 7.39 35.25
C THR A 103 -16.78 5.90 35.53
N TYR A 104 -17.30 5.48 36.68
CA TYR A 104 -17.28 4.11 37.15
C TYR A 104 -18.70 3.54 37.27
N ALA A 105 -18.85 2.26 37.01
CA ALA A 105 -20.04 1.48 37.34
C ALA A 105 -19.62 0.29 38.20
N GLN A 106 -20.21 0.16 39.39
CA GLN A 106 -19.87 -0.89 40.36
C GLN A 106 -18.36 -0.93 40.67
N GLY A 107 -17.73 0.26 40.81
CA GLY A 107 -16.30 0.41 41.06
C GLY A 107 -15.37 0.09 39.88
N ILE A 108 -15.92 -0.24 38.71
CA ILE A 108 -15.15 -0.55 37.49
C ILE A 108 -15.26 0.62 36.52
N PRO A 109 -14.15 1.13 35.94
CA PRO A 109 -14.22 2.22 34.98
C PRO A 109 -15.01 1.79 33.74
N ILE A 110 -15.87 2.67 33.25
CA ILE A 110 -16.68 2.48 32.02
C ILE A 110 -16.41 3.55 30.96
N LYS A 111 -15.96 4.74 31.39
CA LYS A 111 -15.62 5.84 30.47
C LYS A 111 -14.53 6.72 31.10
N ALA A 112 -13.61 7.24 30.29
CA ALA A 112 -12.71 8.33 30.65
C ALA A 112 -12.71 9.39 29.56
N ASP A 113 -12.81 10.64 29.94
CA ASP A 113 -12.80 11.82 29.08
C ASP A 113 -11.51 12.60 29.39
N GLN A 114 -10.80 13.06 28.37
CA GLN A 114 -9.51 13.75 28.51
C GLN A 114 -9.51 15.02 27.66
N ASP A 115 -9.25 16.15 28.28
CA ASP A 115 -8.91 17.42 27.63
C ASP A 115 -7.40 17.43 27.35
N LEU A 116 -7.02 17.46 26.08
CA LEU A 116 -5.61 17.34 25.68
C LEU A 116 -5.00 18.69 25.30
N ASN A 117 -5.78 19.77 25.31
CA ASN A 117 -5.35 21.12 24.94
C ASN A 117 -5.66 22.19 26.00
N ALA A 118 -6.23 21.79 27.14
CA ALA A 118 -6.63 22.62 28.28
C ALA A 118 -7.66 23.71 27.92
N ASP A 119 -8.54 23.46 26.94
CA ASP A 119 -9.61 24.38 26.54
C ASP A 119 -10.90 24.23 27.37
N GLY A 120 -10.92 23.27 28.29
CA GLY A 120 -12.05 22.90 29.14
C GLY A 120 -13.03 21.93 28.48
N ARG A 121 -12.69 21.36 27.32
CA ARG A 121 -13.50 20.38 26.61
C ARG A 121 -12.68 19.13 26.36
N ALA A 122 -13.30 17.97 26.59
CA ALA A 122 -12.63 16.71 26.30
C ALA A 122 -12.42 16.51 24.79
N ASP A 123 -11.18 16.16 24.43
CA ASP A 123 -10.75 15.80 23.08
C ASP A 123 -10.79 14.29 22.84
N ARG A 124 -10.57 13.52 23.90
CA ARG A 124 -10.45 12.06 23.84
C ARG A 124 -11.41 11.40 24.81
N PHE A 125 -12.08 10.35 24.34
CA PHE A 125 -13.06 9.57 25.07
C PHE A 125 -12.67 8.10 25.01
N ILE A 126 -12.41 7.47 26.14
CA ILE A 126 -12.01 6.07 26.26
C ILE A 126 -13.16 5.31 26.89
N PHE A 127 -13.56 4.20 26.26
CA PHE A 127 -14.64 3.34 26.71
C PHE A 127 -14.08 2.00 27.19
N TYR A 128 -14.56 1.55 28.34
CA TYR A 128 -14.06 0.36 29.00
C TYR A 128 -15.17 -0.70 29.14
N GLU A 129 -14.80 -1.96 28.94
CA GLU A 129 -15.63 -3.11 29.30
C GLU A 129 -14.85 -4.00 30.27
N LYS A 130 -15.47 -4.34 31.40
CA LYS A 130 -14.83 -5.13 32.48
C LYS A 130 -13.47 -4.53 32.90
N GLY A 131 -13.38 -3.19 32.92
CA GLY A 131 -12.18 -2.44 33.31
C GLY A 131 -11.07 -2.40 32.26
N LYS A 132 -11.29 -2.92 31.06
CA LYS A 132 -10.32 -2.88 29.95
C LYS A 132 -10.80 -1.95 28.85
N ALA A 133 -9.91 -1.13 28.31
CA ALA A 133 -10.25 -0.26 27.18
C ALA A 133 -10.62 -1.12 25.96
N VAL A 134 -11.79 -0.87 25.38
CA VAL A 134 -12.27 -1.55 24.16
C VAL A 134 -12.37 -0.60 22.98
N ARG A 135 -12.53 0.70 23.25
CA ARG A 135 -12.64 1.73 22.23
C ARG A 135 -12.11 3.05 22.75
N ALA A 136 -11.44 3.82 21.90
CA ALA A 136 -11.14 5.23 22.13
C ALA A 136 -11.63 6.06 20.95
N GLU A 137 -12.12 7.26 21.22
CA GLU A 137 -12.53 8.25 20.24
C GLU A 137 -11.75 9.53 20.47
N GLU A 138 -11.28 10.18 19.41
CA GLU A 138 -10.43 11.36 19.54
C GLU A 138 -10.70 12.42 18.45
N SER A 139 -10.77 13.69 18.87
CA SER A 139 -10.70 14.84 17.98
C SER A 139 -9.24 15.18 17.71
N LEU A 140 -8.65 14.62 16.64
CA LEU A 140 -7.23 14.81 16.33
C LEU A 140 -6.84 16.28 16.12
N LYS A 141 -7.79 17.10 15.66
CA LYS A 141 -7.59 18.54 15.42
C LYS A 141 -7.98 19.43 16.60
N ARG A 142 -8.50 18.83 17.69
CA ARG A 142 -8.92 19.56 18.90
C ARG A 142 -9.97 20.63 18.60
N ASP A 143 -10.91 20.30 17.71
CA ASP A 143 -12.00 21.19 17.26
C ASP A 143 -13.38 20.68 17.72
N GLY A 144 -13.39 19.69 18.62
CA GLY A 144 -14.58 19.01 19.13
C GLY A 144 -15.18 17.97 18.17
N LYS A 145 -14.64 17.80 16.95
CA LYS A 145 -15.09 16.75 16.03
C LYS A 145 -14.22 15.50 16.21
N VAL A 146 -14.83 14.41 16.64
CA VAL A 146 -14.17 13.10 16.68
C VAL A 146 -13.88 12.66 15.24
N THR A 147 -12.60 12.53 14.93
CA THR A 147 -12.13 12.07 13.62
C THR A 147 -11.43 10.72 13.68
N LEU A 148 -11.04 10.24 14.85
CA LEU A 148 -10.39 8.95 15.03
C LEU A 148 -11.20 8.08 16.00
N ARG A 149 -11.38 6.81 15.64
CA ARG A 149 -11.86 5.76 16.53
C ARG A 149 -10.86 4.60 16.53
N SER A 150 -10.36 4.23 17.70
CA SER A 150 -9.43 3.12 17.91
C SER A 150 -10.14 1.99 18.64
N PHE A 151 -9.93 0.74 18.23
CA PHE A 151 -10.52 -0.45 18.82
C PHE A 151 -9.44 -1.40 19.35
N TYR A 152 -9.68 -1.99 20.51
CA TYR A 152 -8.73 -2.83 21.22
C TYR A 152 -9.29 -4.23 21.44
N ASP A 153 -8.43 -5.25 21.44
CA ASP A 153 -8.81 -6.61 21.77
C ASP A 153 -8.97 -6.82 23.30
N ALA A 154 -9.32 -8.05 23.71
CA ALA A 154 -9.48 -8.41 25.11
C ALA A 154 -8.18 -8.33 25.95
N ALA A 155 -7.02 -8.25 25.28
CA ALA A 155 -5.72 -8.03 25.92
C ALA A 155 -5.37 -6.52 26.00
N GLY A 156 -6.18 -5.63 25.42
CA GLY A 156 -5.94 -4.20 25.37
C GLY A 156 -4.98 -3.79 24.25
N VAL A 157 -4.74 -4.67 23.27
CA VAL A 157 -3.88 -4.39 22.11
C VAL A 157 -4.71 -3.74 21.02
N LEU A 158 -4.20 -2.67 20.41
CA LEU A 158 -4.84 -2.00 19.29
C LEU A 158 -4.98 -2.96 18.11
N VAL A 159 -6.20 -3.11 17.58
CA VAL A 159 -6.51 -4.00 16.45
C VAL A 159 -7.03 -3.25 15.23
N GLN A 160 -7.64 -2.07 15.43
CA GLN A 160 -8.18 -1.27 14.34
C GLN A 160 -8.21 0.22 14.67
N ASP A 161 -7.88 1.06 13.70
CA ASP A 161 -8.20 2.49 13.69
C ASP A 161 -9.13 2.82 12.52
N GLU A 162 -10.11 3.68 12.78
CA GLU A 162 -10.99 4.29 11.78
C GLU A 162 -10.83 5.82 11.84
N GLU A 163 -10.34 6.42 10.77
CA GLU A 163 -10.03 7.85 10.72
C GLU A 163 -10.81 8.55 9.59
N ASP A 164 -11.55 9.61 9.90
CA ASP A 164 -12.04 10.58 8.92
C ASP A 164 -10.93 11.54 8.50
N ARG A 165 -9.97 10.99 7.75
CA ARG A 165 -8.79 11.72 7.29
C ARG A 165 -9.12 12.85 6.30
N LYS A 166 -10.25 12.77 5.60
CA LYS A 166 -10.73 13.76 4.63
C LYS A 166 -11.68 14.80 5.22
N GLY A 167 -12.21 14.58 6.42
CA GLY A 167 -13.17 15.47 7.07
C GLY A 167 -14.56 15.45 6.41
N VAL A 168 -14.97 14.32 5.84
CA VAL A 168 -16.26 14.16 5.14
C VAL A 168 -17.40 13.67 6.05
N GLY A 169 -17.15 13.55 7.35
CA GLY A 169 -18.12 13.11 8.36
C GLY A 169 -18.23 11.59 8.52
N ARG A 170 -17.33 10.83 7.90
CA ARG A 170 -17.24 9.36 8.01
C ARG A 170 -15.78 8.91 7.87
N PRO A 171 -15.39 7.76 8.43
CA PRO A 171 -14.04 7.23 8.25
C PRO A 171 -13.69 7.05 6.77
N THR A 172 -12.51 7.52 6.38
CA THR A 172 -11.93 7.40 5.03
C THR A 172 -10.59 6.66 5.03
N LEU A 173 -10.03 6.38 6.21
CA LEU A 173 -8.86 5.53 6.40
C LEU A 173 -9.17 4.50 7.48
N PHE A 174 -8.97 3.22 7.16
CA PHE A 174 -9.07 2.11 8.10
C PHE A 174 -7.68 1.46 8.21
N SER A 175 -7.13 1.38 9.41
CA SER A 175 -5.86 0.70 9.68
C SER A 175 -6.11 -0.53 10.53
N TYR A 176 -5.54 -1.67 10.15
CA TYR A 176 -5.70 -2.94 10.85
C TYR A 176 -4.36 -3.44 11.37
N TYR A 177 -4.36 -3.88 12.62
CA TYR A 177 -3.16 -4.30 13.34
C TYR A 177 -3.22 -5.78 13.70
N GLN A 178 -2.09 -6.47 13.59
CA GLN A 178 -1.90 -7.85 14.03
C GLN A 178 -0.72 -7.87 14.99
N GLU A 179 -0.90 -8.42 16.19
CA GLU A 179 0.13 -8.43 17.25
C GLU A 179 0.68 -7.02 17.54
N GLY A 180 -0.19 -6.00 17.48
CA GLY A 180 0.16 -4.59 17.70
C GLY A 180 0.92 -3.91 16.57
N LYS A 181 1.10 -4.58 15.42
CA LYS A 181 1.81 -4.04 14.24
C LYS A 181 0.86 -3.84 13.07
N LEU A 182 1.07 -2.77 12.31
CA LEU A 182 0.27 -2.45 11.13
C LEU A 182 0.40 -3.57 10.10
N SER A 183 -0.72 -4.16 9.71
CA SER A 183 -0.80 -5.25 8.73
C SER A 183 -1.47 -4.82 7.42
N ARG A 184 -2.46 -3.93 7.51
CA ARG A 184 -3.26 -3.50 6.37
C ARG A 184 -3.80 -2.07 6.57
N ARG A 185 -3.94 -1.34 5.47
CA ARG A 185 -4.71 -0.10 5.38
C ARG A 185 -5.69 -0.15 4.22
N GLU A 186 -6.87 0.40 4.43
CA GLU A 186 -7.90 0.65 3.42
C GLU A 186 -8.21 2.13 3.39
N GLU A 187 -8.26 2.73 2.21
CA GLU A 187 -8.43 4.17 2.06
C GLU A 187 -9.38 4.53 0.93
N ASP A 188 -10.33 5.41 1.24
CA ASP A 188 -11.16 6.15 0.29
C ASP A 188 -10.47 7.48 -0.01
N THR A 189 -9.62 7.48 -1.04
CA THR A 189 -8.73 8.61 -1.32
C THR A 189 -9.48 9.81 -1.89
N LYS A 190 -10.71 9.59 -2.36
CA LYS A 190 -11.60 10.61 -2.93
C LYS A 190 -12.70 11.08 -1.97
N GLY A 191 -12.90 10.42 -0.83
CA GLY A 191 -14.01 10.72 0.10
C GLY A 191 -15.38 10.30 -0.43
N SER A 192 -15.43 9.39 -1.41
CA SER A 192 -16.61 8.94 -2.13
C SER A 192 -17.54 8.01 -1.33
N GLY A 193 -17.05 7.44 -0.23
CA GLY A 193 -17.68 6.37 0.53
C GLY A 193 -17.31 4.97 0.04
N ARG A 194 -16.39 4.86 -0.94
CA ARG A 194 -15.87 3.58 -1.44
C ARG A 194 -14.35 3.57 -1.26
N ILE A 195 -13.83 2.47 -0.72
CA ILE A 195 -12.39 2.25 -0.66
C ILE A 195 -11.86 2.10 -2.09
N ASP A 196 -10.80 2.85 -2.42
CA ASP A 196 -10.13 2.81 -3.72
C ASP A 196 -8.64 2.47 -3.62
N ARG A 197 -8.12 2.29 -2.39
CA ARG A 197 -6.74 1.90 -2.14
C ARG A 197 -6.63 0.92 -0.97
N TRP A 198 -5.86 -0.14 -1.18
CA TRP A 198 -5.49 -1.11 -0.14
C TRP A 198 -3.97 -1.18 -0.05
N SER A 199 -3.40 -1.17 1.15
CA SER A 199 -1.96 -1.33 1.38
C SER A 199 -1.73 -2.43 2.41
N TYR A 200 -0.74 -3.29 2.17
CA TYR A 200 -0.42 -4.45 3.00
C TYR A 200 1.04 -4.38 3.42
N TYR A 201 1.30 -4.75 4.67
CA TYR A 201 2.58 -4.58 5.34
C TYR A 201 3.10 -5.92 5.89
N ASP A 202 4.42 -6.08 5.96
CA ASP A 202 5.05 -7.23 6.60
C ASP A 202 5.14 -7.08 8.14
N LYS A 203 5.70 -8.08 8.82
CA LYS A 203 5.90 -8.08 10.29
C LYS A 203 6.87 -6.99 10.80
N SER A 204 7.54 -6.28 9.90
CA SER A 204 8.40 -5.13 10.18
C SER A 204 7.74 -3.82 9.73
N GLU A 205 6.43 -3.84 9.45
CA GLU A 205 5.62 -2.71 8.99
C GLU A 205 6.11 -2.09 7.67
N ARG A 206 6.81 -2.87 6.84
CA ARG A 206 7.25 -2.44 5.51
C ARG A 206 6.16 -2.76 4.50
N LEU A 207 5.87 -1.81 3.61
CA LEU A 207 4.91 -1.99 2.53
C LEU A 207 5.39 -3.11 1.59
N ILE A 208 4.56 -4.14 1.40
CA ILE A 208 4.85 -5.28 0.51
C ILE A 208 3.89 -5.34 -0.69
N ARG A 209 2.69 -4.79 -0.56
CA ARG A 209 1.69 -4.75 -1.63
C ARG A 209 0.81 -3.52 -1.52
N ARG A 210 0.48 -2.91 -2.65
CA ARG A 210 -0.55 -1.88 -2.77
C ARG A 210 -1.48 -2.22 -3.91
N GLU A 211 -2.77 -2.11 -3.66
CA GLU A 211 -3.83 -2.31 -4.64
C GLU A 211 -4.57 -0.99 -4.81
N ALA A 212 -5.02 -0.70 -6.03
CA ALA A 212 -5.80 0.49 -6.32
C ALA A 212 -6.96 0.17 -7.27
N ASP A 213 -8.08 0.86 -7.07
CA ASP A 213 -9.24 0.90 -7.98
C ASP A 213 -9.30 2.28 -8.62
N ARG A 214 -8.66 2.42 -9.79
CA ARG A 214 -8.61 3.68 -10.54
C ARG A 214 -9.99 4.03 -11.11
N GLY A 215 -10.76 3.02 -11.49
CA GLY A 215 -12.06 3.14 -12.15
C GLY A 215 -13.24 3.39 -11.21
N GLY A 216 -13.08 3.21 -9.90
CA GLY A 216 -14.17 3.37 -8.92
C GLY A 216 -15.21 2.23 -8.97
N SER A 217 -14.81 1.06 -9.46
CA SER A 217 -15.65 -0.13 -9.58
C SER A 217 -15.95 -0.80 -8.23
N GLY A 218 -15.21 -0.45 -7.17
CA GLY A 218 -15.15 -1.13 -5.88
C GLY A 218 -14.23 -2.36 -5.88
N ARG A 219 -13.50 -2.62 -6.97
CA ARG A 219 -12.53 -3.71 -7.10
C ARG A 219 -11.20 -3.15 -7.59
N PRO A 220 -10.05 -3.60 -7.07
CA PRO A 220 -8.77 -3.17 -7.59
C PRO A 220 -8.60 -3.53 -9.07
N ASP A 221 -7.99 -2.64 -9.84
CA ASP A 221 -7.53 -2.85 -11.23
C ASP A 221 -6.00 -2.74 -11.35
N VAL A 222 -5.30 -2.44 -10.24
CA VAL A 222 -3.83 -2.35 -10.16
C VAL A 222 -3.34 -3.04 -8.89
N TRP A 223 -2.28 -3.85 -9.02
CA TRP A 223 -1.57 -4.50 -7.92
C TRP A 223 -0.06 -4.22 -8.03
N ALA A 224 0.50 -3.45 -7.12
CA ALA A 224 1.92 -3.17 -7.03
C ALA A 224 2.56 -3.94 -5.87
N TYR A 225 3.72 -4.56 -6.11
CA TYR A 225 4.47 -5.38 -5.18
C TYR A 225 5.83 -4.73 -4.87
N TYR A 226 6.23 -4.77 -3.62
CA TYR A 226 7.39 -4.06 -3.11
C TYR A 226 8.32 -5.00 -2.34
N GLU A 227 9.62 -4.77 -2.49
CA GLU A 227 10.67 -5.42 -1.70
C GLU A 227 11.70 -4.37 -1.29
N ASN A 228 12.07 -4.34 -0.01
CA ASN A 228 13.00 -3.35 0.55
C ASN A 228 12.65 -1.88 0.21
N GLY A 229 11.35 -1.57 0.14
CA GLY A 229 10.84 -0.23 -0.16
C GLY A 229 10.83 0.16 -1.65
N GLN A 230 11.31 -0.72 -2.53
CA GLN A 230 11.30 -0.51 -3.98
C GLN A 230 10.21 -1.36 -4.64
N ILE A 231 9.58 -0.83 -5.68
CA ILE A 231 8.66 -1.61 -6.51
C ILE A 231 9.46 -2.65 -7.29
N ILE A 232 8.97 -3.89 -7.30
CA ILE A 232 9.56 -5.01 -8.07
C ILE A 232 8.62 -5.49 -9.17
N ARG A 233 7.31 -5.30 -9.00
CA ARG A 233 6.30 -5.74 -9.96
C ARG A 233 5.03 -4.89 -9.85
N GLN A 234 4.39 -4.62 -10.97
CA GLN A 234 3.04 -4.07 -11.04
C GLN A 234 2.20 -4.88 -12.01
N GLU A 235 1.00 -5.27 -11.62
CA GLU A 235 0.04 -5.97 -12.45
C GLU A 235 -1.20 -5.08 -12.64
N GLU A 236 -1.79 -5.08 -13.83
CA GLU A 236 -2.97 -4.29 -14.16
C GLU A 236 -4.02 -5.12 -14.89
N ASP A 237 -5.28 -4.94 -14.51
CA ASP A 237 -6.46 -5.39 -15.27
C ASP A 237 -6.88 -4.28 -16.25
N ALA A 238 -6.09 -4.11 -17.30
CA ALA A 238 -6.32 -3.09 -18.33
C ALA A 238 -7.58 -3.38 -19.17
N LEU A 239 -8.10 -4.62 -19.14
CA LEU A 239 -9.29 -5.03 -19.87
C LEU A 239 -10.57 -5.01 -19.01
N GLY A 240 -10.47 -4.82 -17.69
CA GLY A 240 -11.60 -4.81 -16.77
C GLY A 240 -12.30 -6.16 -16.63
N GLN A 241 -11.58 -7.27 -16.81
CA GLN A 241 -12.13 -8.63 -16.78
C GLN A 241 -12.03 -9.28 -15.38
N GLY A 242 -11.57 -8.55 -14.38
CA GLY A 242 -11.36 -9.00 -13.01
C GLY A 242 -10.08 -9.81 -12.81
N ARG A 243 -9.17 -9.82 -13.78
CA ARG A 243 -7.87 -10.49 -13.72
C ARG A 243 -6.81 -9.62 -14.40
N PRO A 244 -5.61 -9.50 -13.83
CA PRO A 244 -4.55 -8.75 -14.49
C PRO A 244 -4.19 -9.37 -15.84
N ASN A 245 -4.02 -8.52 -16.84
CA ASN A 245 -3.58 -8.90 -18.19
C ASN A 245 -2.29 -8.18 -18.61
N VAL A 246 -1.81 -7.22 -17.82
CA VAL A 246 -0.51 -6.56 -18.02
C VAL A 246 0.34 -6.71 -16.77
N ALA A 247 1.62 -7.04 -16.92
CA ALA A 247 2.59 -7.09 -15.84
C ALA A 247 3.84 -6.29 -16.20
N TYR A 248 4.29 -5.45 -15.28
CA TYR A 248 5.52 -4.65 -15.35
C TYR A 248 6.49 -5.16 -14.30
N PHE A 249 7.76 -5.34 -14.67
CA PHE A 249 8.81 -5.82 -13.79
C PHE A 249 9.92 -4.79 -13.66
N PHE A 250 10.33 -4.57 -12.43
CA PHE A 250 11.25 -3.51 -12.05
C PHE A 250 12.50 -4.10 -11.39
N GLN A 251 13.65 -3.52 -11.69
CA GLN A 251 14.91 -3.83 -11.04
C GLN A 251 15.52 -2.52 -10.54
N ALA A 252 15.78 -2.44 -9.22
CA ALA A 252 16.22 -1.21 -8.57
C ALA A 252 15.30 0.00 -8.86
N GLY A 253 13.98 -0.23 -8.98
CA GLY A 253 12.99 0.79 -9.31
C GLY A 253 12.88 1.17 -10.79
N VAL A 254 13.68 0.57 -11.68
CA VAL A 254 13.67 0.84 -13.13
C VAL A 254 12.93 -0.28 -13.86
N LEU A 255 11.99 0.08 -14.74
CA LEU A 255 11.28 -0.87 -15.60
C LEU A 255 12.27 -1.53 -16.57
N PHE A 256 12.32 -2.86 -16.57
CA PHE A 256 13.16 -3.64 -17.51
C PHE A 256 12.35 -4.62 -18.36
N ARG A 257 11.12 -4.96 -17.97
CA ARG A 257 10.25 -5.87 -18.72
C ARG A 257 8.77 -5.54 -18.53
N ARG A 258 8.01 -5.65 -19.61
CA ARG A 258 6.55 -5.60 -19.64
C ARG A 258 6.03 -6.87 -20.32
N GLU A 259 4.99 -7.46 -19.77
CA GLU A 259 4.27 -8.60 -20.33
C GLU A 259 2.80 -8.22 -20.47
N GLU A 260 2.17 -8.69 -21.54
CA GLU A 260 0.76 -8.42 -21.80
C GLU A 260 0.10 -9.61 -22.48
N ASP A 261 -1.13 -9.89 -22.05
CA ASP A 261 -2.16 -10.64 -22.77
C ASP A 261 -3.15 -9.60 -23.31
N THR A 262 -3.05 -9.28 -24.60
CA THR A 262 -3.78 -8.16 -25.20
C THR A 262 -5.29 -8.41 -25.31
N GLN A 263 -5.76 -9.64 -25.08
CA GLN A 263 -7.18 -9.99 -25.19
C GLN A 263 -7.78 -10.64 -23.93
N GLY A 264 -6.96 -10.95 -22.94
CA GLY A 264 -7.40 -11.63 -21.71
C GLY A 264 -7.74 -13.11 -21.95
N ALA A 265 -7.11 -13.74 -22.95
CA ALA A 265 -7.33 -15.16 -23.27
C ALA A 265 -6.62 -16.13 -22.31
N GLY A 266 -5.88 -15.61 -21.33
CA GLY A 266 -5.05 -16.35 -20.37
C GLY A 266 -3.68 -16.74 -20.92
N ARG A 267 -3.23 -16.10 -22.01
CA ARG A 267 -1.93 -16.37 -22.65
C ARG A 267 -1.26 -15.06 -23.02
N LEU A 268 -0.03 -14.88 -22.55
CA LEU A 268 0.80 -13.75 -22.94
C LEU A 268 1.08 -13.80 -24.44
N ASP A 269 0.79 -12.71 -25.13
CA ASP A 269 1.04 -12.53 -26.56
C ASP A 269 2.00 -11.38 -26.85
N VAL A 270 2.42 -10.62 -25.82
CA VAL A 270 3.46 -9.59 -25.93
C VAL A 270 4.41 -9.64 -24.74
N ILE A 271 5.71 -9.61 -25.02
CA ILE A 271 6.77 -9.37 -24.02
C ILE A 271 7.69 -8.28 -24.55
N GLU A 272 7.93 -7.23 -23.79
CA GLU A 272 8.82 -6.12 -24.15
C GLU A 272 9.88 -5.91 -23.07
N TRP A 273 11.12 -5.68 -23.49
CA TRP A 273 12.26 -5.40 -22.62
C TRP A 273 12.74 -3.97 -22.81
N TYR A 274 13.20 -3.35 -21.72
CA TYR A 274 13.60 -1.96 -21.68
C TYR A 274 15.00 -1.79 -21.11
N GLU A 275 15.74 -0.83 -21.65
CA GLU A 275 16.98 -0.29 -21.08
C GLU A 275 16.92 1.23 -21.14
N ASN A 276 17.34 1.90 -20.06
CA ASN A 276 17.31 3.38 -19.95
C ASN A 276 15.94 3.99 -20.30
N GLY A 277 14.85 3.30 -19.95
CA GLY A 277 13.47 3.75 -20.21
C GLY A 277 13.00 3.61 -21.66
N LYS A 278 13.80 3.01 -22.55
CA LYS A 278 13.44 2.79 -23.95
C LYS A 278 13.34 1.29 -24.26
N PRO A 279 12.44 0.85 -25.17
CA PRO A 279 12.39 -0.54 -25.57
C PRO A 279 13.69 -0.92 -26.30
N VAL A 280 14.18 -2.13 -26.03
CA VAL A 280 15.33 -2.75 -26.72
C VAL A 280 14.96 -4.02 -27.48
N LYS A 281 13.92 -4.71 -27.01
CA LYS A 281 13.41 -5.94 -27.63
C LYS A 281 11.92 -6.07 -27.38
N ARG A 282 11.18 -6.62 -28.34
CA ARG A 282 9.78 -7.04 -28.18
C ARG A 282 9.57 -8.39 -28.84
N GLN A 283 8.84 -9.28 -28.17
CA GLN A 283 8.35 -10.54 -28.73
C GLN A 283 6.83 -10.49 -28.80
N GLN A 284 6.26 -11.02 -29.88
CA GLN A 284 4.83 -11.07 -30.09
C GLN A 284 4.40 -12.43 -30.66
N ASP A 285 3.25 -12.93 -30.20
CA ASP A 285 2.51 -14.04 -30.80
C ASP A 285 1.33 -13.45 -31.57
N THR A 286 1.57 -13.12 -32.84
CA THR A 286 0.57 -12.44 -33.68
C THR A 286 -0.61 -13.33 -34.03
N ARG A 287 -0.47 -14.66 -33.96
CA ARG A 287 -1.56 -15.63 -34.20
C ARG A 287 -2.18 -16.21 -32.94
N ARG A 288 -1.65 -15.89 -31.75
CA ARG A 288 -2.17 -16.30 -30.42
C ARG A 288 -2.22 -17.82 -30.24
N GLN A 289 -1.25 -18.52 -30.79
CA GLN A 289 -1.17 -19.99 -30.74
C GLN A 289 -0.25 -20.51 -29.63
N GLY A 290 0.26 -19.61 -28.78
CA GLY A 290 1.17 -19.89 -27.67
C GLY A 290 2.65 -19.89 -28.06
N LYS A 291 3.00 -19.34 -29.24
CA LYS A 291 4.37 -19.28 -29.74
C LYS A 291 4.64 -17.90 -30.30
N MET A 292 5.69 -17.25 -29.80
CA MET A 292 6.13 -15.95 -30.30
C MET A 292 6.62 -16.11 -31.75
N ASP A 293 5.97 -15.41 -32.68
CA ASP A 293 6.23 -15.47 -34.12
C ASP A 293 6.90 -14.20 -34.67
N VAL A 294 6.98 -13.14 -33.88
CA VAL A 294 7.72 -11.91 -34.23
C VAL A 294 8.65 -11.52 -33.08
N VAL A 295 9.91 -11.23 -33.40
CA VAL A 295 10.87 -10.55 -32.51
C VAL A 295 11.27 -9.24 -33.14
N THR A 296 11.07 -8.14 -32.42
CA THR A 296 11.49 -6.81 -32.83
C THR A 296 12.66 -6.35 -31.96
N TYR A 297 13.70 -5.80 -32.57
CA TYR A 297 14.85 -5.21 -31.90
C TYR A 297 14.87 -3.71 -32.14
N PHE A 298 15.17 -2.98 -31.07
CA PHE A 298 15.22 -1.52 -31.05
C PHE A 298 16.62 -1.07 -30.64
N ARG A 299 17.04 0.07 -31.19
CA ARG A 299 18.28 0.75 -30.79
C ARG A 299 17.94 2.19 -30.45
N GLU A 300 18.23 2.62 -29.22
CA GLU A 300 17.86 3.95 -28.73
C GLU A 300 16.35 4.27 -28.87
N GLY A 301 15.51 3.23 -28.80
CA GLY A 301 14.05 3.32 -28.99
C GLY A 301 13.58 3.27 -30.45
N ALA A 302 14.48 3.38 -31.42
CA ALA A 302 14.15 3.29 -32.84
C ALA A 302 14.13 1.84 -33.33
N LEU A 303 13.16 1.51 -34.18
CA LEU A 303 13.03 0.19 -34.81
C LEU A 303 14.27 -0.08 -35.68
N GLN A 304 14.97 -1.18 -35.40
CA GLN A 304 16.17 -1.58 -36.14
C GLN A 304 15.93 -2.82 -36.99
N ARG A 305 15.33 -3.85 -36.39
CA ARG A 305 15.23 -5.18 -37.01
C ARG A 305 14.00 -5.92 -36.52
N GLN A 306 13.39 -6.72 -37.38
CA GLN A 306 12.42 -7.73 -37.01
C GLN A 306 12.82 -9.11 -37.52
N GLU A 307 12.58 -10.15 -36.74
CA GLU A 307 12.71 -11.55 -37.09
C GLU A 307 11.29 -12.14 -37.03
N VAL A 308 10.84 -12.80 -38.10
CA VAL A 308 9.46 -13.26 -38.27
C VAL A 308 9.47 -14.73 -38.70
N ASP A 309 8.69 -15.55 -37.99
CA ASP A 309 8.38 -16.94 -38.33
C ASP A 309 7.09 -16.92 -39.15
N THR A 310 7.22 -16.79 -40.47
CA THR A 310 6.06 -16.67 -41.38
C THR A 310 5.38 -18.01 -41.61
N LYS A 311 6.11 -19.11 -41.40
CA LYS A 311 5.64 -20.49 -41.56
C LYS A 311 5.14 -21.12 -40.26
N TYR A 312 5.42 -20.51 -39.11
CA TYR A 312 5.02 -20.95 -37.76
C TYR A 312 5.63 -22.28 -37.32
N GLU A 313 6.84 -22.57 -37.79
CA GLU A 313 7.55 -23.80 -37.50
C GLU A 313 8.53 -23.68 -36.32
N GLY A 314 8.59 -22.51 -35.68
CA GLY A 314 9.47 -22.18 -34.57
C GLY A 314 10.84 -21.68 -34.99
N ARG A 315 11.01 -21.30 -36.26
CA ARG A 315 12.24 -20.73 -36.82
C ARG A 315 11.89 -19.44 -37.54
N TYR A 316 12.68 -18.39 -37.32
CA TYR A 316 12.48 -17.12 -38.03
C TYR A 316 13.01 -17.26 -39.45
N ASP A 317 12.11 -17.24 -40.44
CA ASP A 317 12.43 -17.36 -41.86
C ASP A 317 12.50 -16.01 -42.60
N LEU A 318 12.07 -14.92 -41.96
CA LEU A 318 12.12 -13.57 -42.51
C LEU A 318 12.78 -12.59 -41.52
N MET A 319 13.81 -11.90 -41.99
CA MET A 319 14.44 -10.78 -41.28
C MET A 319 14.14 -9.47 -42.00
N ARG A 320 13.63 -8.47 -41.29
CA ARG A 320 13.40 -7.12 -41.81
C ARG A 320 14.33 -6.13 -41.13
N PHE A 321 14.92 -5.22 -41.90
CA PHE A 321 15.81 -4.17 -41.40
C PHE A 321 15.23 -2.80 -41.73
N PHE A 322 15.33 -1.90 -40.76
CA PHE A 322 14.72 -0.59 -40.84
C PHE A 322 15.77 0.51 -40.72
N GLU A 323 15.64 1.54 -41.54
CA GLU A 323 16.44 2.75 -41.50
C GLU A 323 15.51 3.96 -41.46
N LYS A 324 15.71 4.87 -40.51
CA LYS A 324 14.83 6.04 -40.31
C LYS A 324 13.34 5.64 -40.27
N GLU A 325 13.03 4.55 -39.55
CA GLU A 325 11.69 3.96 -39.39
C GLU A 325 11.04 3.43 -40.68
N ARG A 326 11.81 3.27 -41.76
CA ARG A 326 11.33 2.71 -43.04
C ARG A 326 11.98 1.37 -43.30
N LEU A 327 11.25 0.44 -43.92
CA LEU A 327 11.80 -0.83 -44.37
C LEU A 327 12.88 -0.57 -45.42
N ALA A 328 14.13 -0.92 -45.08
CA ALA A 328 15.28 -0.74 -45.96
C ALA A 328 15.65 -2.05 -46.65
N ARG A 329 15.53 -3.18 -45.94
CA ARG A 329 15.94 -4.49 -46.44
C ARG A 329 15.13 -5.61 -45.81
N GLU A 330 14.90 -6.66 -46.58
CA GLU A 330 14.41 -7.96 -46.11
C GLU A 330 15.40 -9.06 -46.48
N GLU A 331 15.50 -10.08 -45.63
CA GLU A 331 16.24 -11.31 -45.89
C GLU A 331 15.34 -12.51 -45.60
N TYR A 332 15.35 -13.51 -46.49
CA TYR A 332 14.51 -14.70 -46.36
C TYR A 332 15.40 -15.95 -46.32
N ASP A 333 15.11 -16.85 -45.40
CA ASP A 333 15.57 -18.24 -45.38
C ASP A 333 14.45 -19.12 -45.96
N THR A 334 14.51 -19.37 -47.26
CA THR A 334 13.47 -20.11 -47.98
C THR A 334 13.60 -21.61 -47.78
N ASN A 335 14.82 -22.12 -47.54
CA ASN A 335 15.12 -23.55 -47.42
C ASN A 335 15.10 -24.07 -45.96
N GLY A 336 15.08 -23.19 -44.96
CA GLY A 336 14.99 -23.49 -43.53
C GLY A 336 16.32 -23.91 -42.88
N ASP A 337 17.47 -23.61 -43.49
CA ASP A 337 18.80 -24.00 -43.00
C ASP A 337 19.39 -23.02 -41.97
N GLY A 338 18.71 -21.91 -41.71
CA GLY A 338 19.11 -20.85 -40.78
C GLY A 338 19.97 -19.76 -41.42
N ARG A 339 20.19 -19.79 -42.73
CA ARG A 339 20.88 -18.75 -43.50
C ARG A 339 19.94 -18.18 -44.53
N SER A 340 19.95 -16.86 -44.68
CA SER A 340 19.17 -16.23 -45.73
C SER A 340 19.72 -16.59 -47.11
N ASP A 341 18.83 -16.86 -48.05
CA ASP A 341 19.11 -17.15 -49.46
C ASP A 341 18.42 -16.18 -50.41
N VAL A 342 17.55 -15.28 -49.90
CA VAL A 342 17.02 -14.15 -50.67
C VAL A 342 17.23 -12.85 -49.90
N TRP A 343 17.78 -11.83 -50.55
CA TRP A 343 17.94 -10.48 -50.00
C TRP A 343 17.21 -9.47 -50.86
N VAL A 344 16.39 -8.61 -50.27
CA VAL A 344 15.60 -7.59 -50.98
C VAL A 344 15.89 -6.22 -50.40
N ALA A 345 16.21 -5.24 -51.23
CA ALA A 345 16.42 -3.85 -50.80
C ALA A 345 15.32 -2.91 -51.34
N TYR A 346 14.98 -1.92 -50.54
CA TYR A 346 13.94 -0.93 -50.80
C TYR A 346 14.52 0.48 -50.81
N ASN A 347 13.94 1.36 -51.62
CA ASN A 347 14.29 2.78 -51.60
C ASN A 347 13.48 3.55 -50.54
N GLU A 348 13.75 4.85 -50.40
CA GLU A 348 13.06 5.71 -49.43
C GLU A 348 11.54 5.84 -49.65
N LYS A 349 11.04 5.48 -50.86
CA LYS A 349 9.61 5.44 -51.20
C LYS A 349 8.96 4.09 -50.85
N GLY A 350 9.73 3.13 -50.34
CA GLY A 350 9.27 1.77 -50.07
C GLY A 350 9.15 0.89 -51.31
N GLU A 351 9.73 1.31 -52.43
CA GLU A 351 9.74 0.52 -53.67
C GLU A 351 10.94 -0.42 -53.64
N LYS A 352 10.69 -1.69 -53.97
CA LYS A 352 11.75 -2.68 -54.20
C LYS A 352 12.65 -2.21 -55.34
N VAL A 353 13.96 -2.16 -55.09
CA VAL A 353 14.97 -1.73 -56.07
C VAL A 353 15.97 -2.83 -56.42
N LEU A 354 16.19 -3.77 -55.51
CA LEU A 354 17.16 -4.85 -55.66
C LEU A 354 16.60 -6.14 -55.05
N GLN A 355 16.84 -7.28 -55.71
CA GLN A 355 16.74 -8.59 -55.09
C GLN A 355 17.96 -9.43 -55.49
N GLU A 356 18.53 -10.13 -54.52
CA GLU A 356 19.61 -11.08 -54.72
C GLU A 356 19.17 -12.45 -54.22
N GLU A 357 19.53 -13.51 -54.94
CA GLU A 357 19.15 -14.89 -54.60
C GLU A 357 20.36 -15.81 -54.66
N ASP A 358 20.56 -16.60 -53.62
CA ASP A 358 21.51 -17.70 -53.51
C ASP A 358 20.78 -19.03 -53.79
N THR A 359 20.61 -19.33 -55.07
CA THR A 359 19.83 -20.49 -55.53
C THR A 359 20.52 -21.84 -55.32
N ASP A 360 21.76 -21.85 -54.85
CA ASP A 360 22.50 -23.04 -54.47
C ASP A 360 22.89 -23.12 -52.99
N TYR A 361 22.43 -22.16 -52.18
CA TYR A 361 22.46 -22.18 -50.72
C TYR A 361 23.88 -22.28 -50.13
N ILE A 362 24.85 -21.58 -50.72
CA ILE A 362 26.24 -21.55 -50.21
C ILE A 362 26.56 -20.33 -49.33
N GLY A 363 25.56 -19.49 -49.06
CA GLY A 363 25.63 -18.22 -48.34
C GLY A 363 26.04 -17.02 -49.21
N ARG A 364 25.92 -17.10 -50.55
CA ARG A 364 26.31 -16.03 -51.49
C ARG A 364 25.38 -15.96 -52.69
N ALA A 365 24.90 -14.76 -53.01
CA ALA A 365 24.03 -14.53 -54.14
C ALA A 365 24.59 -15.06 -55.48
N GLN A 366 23.77 -15.82 -56.19
CA GLN A 366 24.02 -16.29 -57.55
C GLN A 366 23.36 -15.37 -58.58
N VAL A 367 22.13 -14.90 -58.32
CA VAL A 367 21.35 -14.07 -59.24
C VAL A 367 21.00 -12.73 -58.59
N ARG A 368 21.04 -11.65 -59.37
CA ARG A 368 20.62 -10.32 -58.97
C ARG A 368 19.58 -9.75 -59.93
N PHE A 369 18.52 -9.18 -59.38
CA PHE A 369 17.46 -8.51 -60.09
C PHE A 369 17.41 -7.04 -59.68
N ARG A 370 17.31 -6.14 -60.67
CA ARG A 370 17.09 -4.71 -60.45
C ARG A 370 15.68 -4.35 -60.82
N PHE A 371 15.06 -3.48 -60.02
CA PHE A 371 13.67 -3.09 -60.18
C PHE A 371 13.53 -1.59 -60.38
N ALA A 372 12.58 -1.18 -61.24
CA ALA A 372 12.12 0.20 -61.36
C ALA A 372 10.61 0.22 -61.62
N GLY A 373 9.86 1.02 -60.87
CA GLY A 373 8.39 1.07 -60.98
C GLY A 373 7.72 -0.29 -60.76
N GLY A 374 8.28 -1.11 -59.86
CA GLY A 374 7.75 -2.45 -59.54
C GLY A 374 8.03 -3.55 -60.57
N LYS A 375 8.73 -3.24 -61.67
CA LYS A 375 9.08 -4.21 -62.72
C LYS A 375 10.57 -4.53 -62.69
N VAL A 376 10.93 -5.77 -63.07
CA VAL A 376 12.33 -6.16 -63.29
C VAL A 376 12.84 -5.42 -64.52
N VAL A 377 13.86 -4.59 -64.34
CA VAL A 377 14.54 -3.85 -65.42
C VAL A 377 15.93 -4.37 -65.72
N GLY A 378 16.46 -5.26 -64.87
CA GLY A 378 17.73 -5.93 -65.11
C GLY A 378 17.82 -7.25 -64.35
N LYS A 379 18.47 -8.23 -64.97
CA LYS A 379 18.84 -9.51 -64.37
C LYS A 379 20.32 -9.75 -64.66
N GLU A 380 21.07 -10.10 -63.64
CA GLU A 380 22.51 -10.34 -63.69
C GLU A 380 22.81 -11.67 -62.99
N LEU A 381 23.65 -12.51 -63.61
CA LEU A 381 24.24 -13.66 -62.95
C LEU A 381 25.52 -13.16 -62.26
N VAL A 382 25.49 -13.04 -60.94
CA VAL A 382 26.58 -12.46 -60.14
C VAL A 382 27.72 -13.46 -59.94
N ARG A 383 27.39 -14.76 -59.98
CA ARG A 383 28.35 -15.86 -59.87
C ARG A 383 28.02 -16.96 -60.86
N ASP A 384 28.97 -17.30 -61.72
CA ASP A 384 28.84 -18.31 -62.79
C ASP A 384 29.47 -19.65 -62.39
N GLU A 385 29.15 -20.14 -61.19
CA GLU A 385 29.62 -21.44 -60.71
C GLU A 385 28.41 -22.32 -60.44
N ARG A 386 28.24 -23.34 -61.27
CA ARG A 386 27.22 -24.37 -61.09
C ARG A 386 27.65 -25.32 -59.97
N PRO A 387 26.87 -25.53 -58.91
CA PRO A 387 26.94 -26.78 -58.16
C PRO A 387 26.45 -27.93 -59.06
N ASN A 388 26.93 -29.14 -58.79
CA ASN A 388 26.51 -30.37 -59.46
C ASN A 388 25.06 -30.79 -59.08
N GLY A 389 24.05 -29.95 -59.35
CA GLY A 389 22.64 -30.26 -59.10
C GLY A 389 21.66 -29.28 -59.75
N PRO A 390 20.43 -29.71 -60.09
CA PRO A 390 19.47 -28.87 -60.81
C PRO A 390 18.90 -27.75 -59.93
N PRO A 391 18.73 -26.52 -60.45
CA PRO A 391 18.20 -25.38 -59.70
C PRO A 391 16.70 -25.52 -59.44
N ARG A 392 16.25 -25.17 -58.22
CA ARG A 392 14.85 -24.81 -57.95
C ARG A 392 14.74 -23.28 -57.88
N LEU A 393 14.41 -22.67 -59.01
CA LEU A 393 14.12 -21.24 -59.08
C LEU A 393 12.74 -20.97 -58.45
N LEU A 394 12.65 -20.06 -57.49
CA LEU A 394 11.40 -19.38 -57.18
C LEU A 394 11.21 -18.26 -58.20
N MET A 395 10.71 -18.61 -59.39
CA MET A 395 10.37 -17.60 -60.40
C MET A 395 9.24 -16.72 -59.86
N PRO A 396 9.38 -15.39 -59.79
CA PRO A 396 8.22 -14.53 -59.63
C PRO A 396 7.28 -14.76 -60.83
N LYS A 397 5.98 -14.93 -60.57
CA LYS A 397 4.97 -14.99 -61.63
C LYS A 397 5.02 -13.67 -62.41
N ILE A 398 5.54 -13.74 -63.62
CA ILE A 398 5.41 -12.70 -64.63
C ILE A 398 3.95 -12.78 -65.12
N PRO A 399 3.19 -11.67 -65.23
CA PRO A 399 1.87 -11.69 -65.86
C PRO A 399 1.93 -12.07 -67.33
#